data_AF-A0A183U420-F1
#
_entry.id   AF-A0A183U420-F1
#
_cell.length_a   1.000
_cell.length_b   1.000
_cell.length_c   1.000
_cell.angle_alpha   90.00
_cell.angle_beta   90.00
_cell.angle_gamma   90.00
#
_symmetry.space_group_name_H-M   'P 1'
#
loop_
_entity.id
_entity.type
_entity.pdbx_description
1 polymer ?
#
loop_
_entity_poly.entity_id
_entity_poly.type
_entity_poly.pdbx_seq_one_letter_code
_entity_poly.pdbx_strand_id
1 'polypeptide(L)'
;LNDQHLGKHPNFQKPRPPKGKQSEAHFAIIHYAGTVRYNATNFLEKNKDPLNDSAVAVLKHCSGNQLMLDIWADYQTQEEAAEAAKAGIEGGRKKGKSASFMTVSMIYRESLNNLMNMLYQTHPHFIRCIIPNEKKASGVIDSALVLNQLTCNGVLEGIRICRKGFPNRMLYADFKHRYAILAAEAAKDPDERKASIAITDQLCNEGNLNDEEFKLGGSKVFFKAGILARLEDIRDEKLRVVMTDFQSRIRGYLGLCECKRRIQQKTGLLIVQRNVRAWCTLRTWEWFKLYGRVKPMLKAGKVTEEMEKLSEQIKVLEQSLQKEEGNRKELEQQVIF
;
A
#
# COMPACT_ATOMS: atom_id res chain seq x y z
N LEU A 1 -20.95 -36.57 20.44
CA LEU A 1 -19.57 -36.05 20.62
C LEU A 1 -18.62 -37.15 21.09
N ASN A 2 -18.79 -37.69 22.30
CA ASN A 2 -17.89 -38.72 22.83
C ASN A 2 -17.88 -40.01 21.98
N ASP A 3 -19.03 -40.55 21.62
CA ASP A 3 -19.09 -41.82 20.86
C ASP A 3 -18.48 -41.74 19.46
N GLN A 4 -18.43 -40.54 18.88
CA GLN A 4 -17.93 -40.33 17.52
C GLN A 4 -16.42 -40.02 17.48
N HIS A 5 -15.90 -39.26 18.44
CA HIS A 5 -14.53 -38.72 18.36
C HIS A 5 -13.57 -39.29 19.39
N LEU A 6 -14.07 -39.82 20.51
CA LEU A 6 -13.23 -40.35 21.57
C LEU A 6 -12.50 -41.61 21.10
N GLY A 7 -11.17 -41.64 21.26
CA GLY A 7 -10.32 -42.74 20.83
C GLY A 7 -9.98 -42.76 19.33
N LYS A 8 -10.74 -42.04 18.49
CA LYS A 8 -10.46 -41.92 17.05
C LYS A 8 -9.62 -40.68 16.70
N HIS A 9 -9.81 -39.58 17.43
CA HIS A 9 -9.11 -38.33 17.18
C HIS A 9 -8.11 -38.03 18.31
N PRO A 10 -6.80 -37.83 18.00
CA PRO A 10 -5.76 -37.68 19.02
C PRO A 10 -5.94 -36.43 19.89
N ASN A 11 -6.55 -35.37 19.33
CA ASN A 11 -6.75 -34.10 20.06
C ASN A 11 -8.06 -34.04 20.85
N PHE A 12 -8.87 -35.11 20.88
CA PHE A 12 -10.13 -35.14 21.63
C PHE A 12 -9.97 -35.98 22.90
N GLN A 13 -10.16 -35.35 24.07
CA GLN A 13 -9.98 -36.00 25.37
C GLN A 13 -11.25 -35.95 26.22
N LYS A 14 -11.39 -36.94 27.12
CA LYS A 14 -12.39 -36.88 28.18
C LYS A 14 -12.09 -35.71 29.12
N PRO A 15 -13.12 -35.04 29.66
CA PRO A 15 -12.93 -33.96 30.62
C PRO A 15 -12.31 -34.55 31.90
N ARG A 16 -11.25 -33.92 32.42
CA ARG A 16 -10.75 -34.24 33.75
C ARG A 16 -11.69 -33.63 34.79
N PRO A 17 -11.86 -34.25 35.98
CA PRO A 17 -12.70 -33.70 37.04
C PRO A 17 -12.35 -32.23 37.34
N PRO A 18 -13.35 -31.37 37.61
CA PRO A 18 -13.12 -29.95 37.84
C PRO A 18 -12.24 -29.76 39.09
N LYS A 19 -11.24 -28.86 39.00
CA LYS A 19 -10.44 -28.43 40.16
C LYS A 19 -10.98 -27.09 40.65
N GLY A 20 -11.40 -27.01 41.92
CA GLY A 20 -11.87 -25.76 42.54
C GLY A 20 -13.24 -25.30 42.04
N LYS A 21 -13.42 -23.98 41.85
CA LYS A 21 -14.69 -23.33 41.43
C LYS A 21 -15.03 -23.44 39.93
N GLN A 22 -14.42 -24.38 39.20
CA GLN A 22 -14.65 -24.52 37.76
C GLN A 22 -15.97 -25.26 37.49
N SER A 23 -16.73 -24.80 36.49
CA SER A 23 -17.96 -25.48 36.06
C SER A 23 -17.66 -26.87 35.48
N GLU A 24 -18.65 -27.76 35.53
CA GLU A 24 -18.53 -29.09 34.95
C GLU A 24 -18.25 -29.00 33.44
N ALA A 25 -17.28 -29.79 32.99
CA ALA A 25 -16.90 -29.86 31.58
C ALA A 25 -17.35 -31.20 31.00
N HIS A 26 -17.86 -31.16 29.77
CA HIS A 26 -18.40 -32.33 29.07
C HIS A 26 -17.36 -32.99 28.15
N PHE A 27 -16.41 -32.22 27.63
CA PHE A 27 -15.30 -32.70 26.81
C PHE A 27 -14.10 -31.75 26.87
N ALA A 28 -12.94 -32.20 26.39
CA ALA A 28 -11.73 -31.39 26.28
C ALA A 28 -11.08 -31.52 24.90
N ILE A 29 -10.54 -30.41 24.39
CA ILE A 29 -9.80 -30.36 23.12
C ILE A 29 -8.36 -29.95 23.42
N ILE A 30 -7.40 -30.69 22.88
CA ILE A 30 -5.99 -30.33 22.91
C ILE A 30 -5.74 -29.27 21.85
N HIS A 31 -5.39 -28.07 22.29
CA HIS A 31 -4.92 -26.98 21.45
C HIS A 31 -3.41 -26.82 21.63
N TYR A 32 -2.71 -26.20 20.67
CA TYR A 32 -1.25 -26.06 20.74
C TYR A 32 -0.77 -25.33 22.00
N ALA A 33 -1.57 -24.38 22.51
CA ALA A 33 -1.30 -23.61 23.72
C ALA A 33 -1.70 -24.34 25.02
N GLY A 34 -2.42 -25.47 24.94
CA GLY A 34 -2.91 -26.20 26.10
C GLY A 34 -4.23 -26.91 25.87
N THR A 35 -4.64 -27.73 26.84
CA THR A 35 -5.93 -28.45 26.77
C THR A 35 -7.06 -27.56 27.30
N VAL A 36 -8.04 -27.27 26.44
CA VAL A 36 -9.22 -26.45 26.78
C VAL A 36 -10.38 -27.36 27.13
N ARG A 37 -11.04 -27.07 28.25
CA ARG A 37 -12.22 -27.81 28.73
C ARG A 37 -13.47 -27.06 28.31
N TYR A 38 -14.43 -27.76 27.71
CA TYR A 38 -15.67 -27.18 27.22
C TYR A 38 -16.86 -27.70 28.01
N ASN A 39 -17.75 -26.77 28.35
CA ASN A 39 -19.09 -27.08 28.84
C ASN A 39 -20.06 -26.91 27.66
N ALA A 40 -20.76 -28.00 27.29
CA ALA A 40 -21.70 -28.03 26.17
C ALA A 40 -23.13 -27.55 26.52
N THR A 41 -23.41 -27.24 27.79
CA THR A 41 -24.72 -26.73 28.22
C THR A 41 -25.08 -25.47 27.42
N ASN A 42 -26.30 -25.45 26.89
CA ASN A 42 -26.87 -24.37 26.07
C ASN A 42 -26.14 -24.08 24.74
N PHE A 43 -25.30 -24.98 24.23
CA PHE A 43 -24.70 -24.82 22.90
C PHE A 43 -25.76 -24.72 21.79
N LEU A 44 -26.84 -25.50 21.90
CA LEU A 44 -27.92 -25.47 20.93
C LEU A 44 -28.67 -24.14 20.94
N GLU A 45 -28.96 -23.59 22.11
CA GLU A 45 -29.61 -22.28 22.26
C GLU A 45 -28.74 -21.17 21.68
N LYS A 46 -27.44 -21.15 22.04
CA LYS A 46 -26.48 -20.17 21.48
C LYS A 46 -26.32 -20.28 19.97
N ASN A 47 -26.41 -21.49 19.41
CA ASN A 47 -26.26 -21.69 17.96
C ASN A 47 -27.54 -21.36 17.17
N LYS A 48 -28.70 -21.28 17.85
CA LYS A 48 -29.97 -20.82 17.30
C LYS A 48 -30.13 -19.30 17.41
N ASP A 49 -29.45 -18.67 18.38
CA ASP A 49 -29.53 -17.24 18.69
C ASP A 49 -30.98 -16.72 18.80
N PRO A 50 -31.82 -17.33 19.67
CA PRO A 50 -33.23 -16.99 19.73
C PRO A 50 -33.42 -15.59 20.33
N LEU A 51 -33.94 -14.66 19.52
CA LEU A 51 -34.48 -13.40 20.00
C LEU A 51 -35.99 -13.54 20.22
N ASN A 52 -36.55 -12.68 21.10
CA ASN A 52 -37.99 -12.64 21.30
C ASN A 52 -38.66 -11.96 20.10
N ASP A 53 -39.47 -12.71 19.35
CA ASP A 53 -40.09 -12.23 18.11
C ASP A 53 -41.01 -11.02 18.33
N SER A 54 -41.71 -10.95 19.47
CA SER A 54 -42.55 -9.79 19.82
C SER A 54 -41.71 -8.54 20.07
N ALA A 55 -40.55 -8.69 20.70
CA ALA A 55 -39.62 -7.57 20.90
C ALA A 55 -39.04 -7.08 19.57
N VAL A 56 -38.62 -8.00 18.69
CA VAL A 56 -38.11 -7.67 17.36
C VAL A 56 -39.17 -6.95 16.52
N ALA A 57 -40.43 -7.39 16.55
CA ALA A 57 -41.52 -6.75 15.82
C ALA A 57 -41.74 -5.29 16.25
N VAL A 58 -41.70 -5.01 17.56
CA VAL A 58 -41.81 -3.63 18.07
C VAL A 58 -40.64 -2.77 17.58
N LEU A 59 -39.42 -3.33 17.52
CA LEU A 59 -38.24 -2.60 17.06
C LEU A 59 -38.29 -2.33 15.54
N LYS A 60 -38.74 -3.30 14.74
CA LYS A 60 -38.95 -3.15 13.29
C LYS A 60 -40.02 -2.15 12.92
N HIS A 61 -41.04 -1.99 13.75
CA HIS A 61 -42.19 -1.10 13.50
C HIS A 61 -42.12 0.21 14.31
N CYS A 62 -40.96 0.53 14.89
CA CYS A 62 -40.78 1.74 15.67
C CYS A 62 -40.81 2.98 14.75
N SER A 63 -41.95 3.67 14.70
CA SER A 63 -42.19 4.85 13.84
C SER A 63 -41.53 6.15 14.34
N GLY A 64 -40.81 6.10 15.47
CA GLY A 64 -40.20 7.27 16.11
C GLY A 64 -38.69 7.44 15.86
N ASN A 65 -38.01 6.47 15.23
CA ASN A 65 -36.56 6.53 15.02
C ASN A 65 -36.13 5.80 13.74
N GLN A 66 -35.71 6.57 12.73
CA GLN A 66 -35.27 6.03 11.43
C GLN A 66 -34.06 5.08 11.55
N LEU A 67 -33.12 5.35 12.46
CA LEU A 67 -31.96 4.48 12.67
C LEU A 67 -32.37 3.08 13.15
N MET A 68 -33.43 2.99 13.94
CA MET A 68 -33.95 1.70 14.41
C MET A 68 -34.59 0.92 13.26
N LEU A 69 -35.29 1.60 12.36
CA LEU A 69 -35.83 0.96 11.16
C LEU A 69 -34.71 0.40 10.28
N ASP A 70 -33.63 1.17 10.09
CA ASP A 70 -32.50 0.77 9.25
C ASP A 70 -31.70 -0.41 9.86
N ILE A 71 -31.46 -0.42 11.18
CA ILE A 71 -30.72 -1.51 11.87
C ILE A 71 -31.48 -2.84 11.78
N TRP A 72 -32.82 -2.80 11.89
CA TRP A 72 -33.65 -4.01 11.95
C TRP A 72 -34.28 -4.40 10.61
N ALA A 73 -34.03 -3.64 9.54
CA ALA A 73 -34.57 -3.88 8.20
C ALA A 73 -34.21 -5.27 7.65
N ASP A 74 -32.97 -5.70 7.87
CA ASP A 74 -32.42 -6.95 7.32
C ASP A 74 -32.66 -8.17 8.24
N TYR A 75 -33.13 -7.94 9.48
CA TYR A 75 -33.37 -9.03 10.42
C TYR A 75 -34.63 -9.80 9.99
N GLN A 76 -34.53 -11.12 9.81
CA GLN A 76 -35.69 -11.99 9.57
C GLN A 76 -35.93 -12.86 10.80
N THR A 77 -37.16 -12.85 11.33
CA THR A 77 -37.53 -13.75 12.43
C THR A 77 -37.59 -15.20 11.93
N GLN A 78 -37.49 -16.16 12.84
CA GLN A 78 -37.61 -17.58 12.48
C GLN A 78 -39.02 -17.91 11.95
N GLU A 79 -40.04 -17.20 12.42
CA GLU A 79 -41.41 -17.30 11.92
C GLU A 79 -41.54 -16.74 10.49
N GLU A 80 -41.01 -15.54 10.21
CA GLU A 80 -41.00 -14.93 8.87
C GLU A 80 -40.21 -15.79 7.86
N ALA A 81 -39.07 -16.35 8.28
CA ALA A 81 -38.25 -17.23 7.45
C ALA A 81 -38.93 -18.60 7.20
N ALA A 82 -39.68 -19.11 8.16
CA ALA A 82 -40.46 -20.35 8.03
C ALA A 82 -41.71 -20.16 7.16
N GLU A 83 -42.37 -19.01 7.23
CA GLU A 83 -43.49 -18.65 6.36
C GLU A 83 -43.02 -18.42 4.91
N ALA A 84 -41.90 -17.72 4.71
CA ALA A 84 -41.29 -17.54 3.39
C ALA A 84 -40.87 -18.89 2.75
N ALA A 85 -40.40 -19.84 3.57
CA ALA A 85 -40.06 -21.20 3.12
C ALA A 85 -41.29 -22.05 2.77
N LYS A 86 -42.44 -21.84 3.43
CA LYS A 86 -43.71 -22.51 3.12
C LYS A 86 -44.42 -21.90 1.91
N ALA A 87 -44.23 -20.61 1.64
CA ALA A 87 -44.88 -19.88 0.55
C ALA A 87 -44.31 -20.17 -0.86
N GLY A 88 -43.22 -20.93 -0.99
CA GLY A 88 -42.75 -21.45 -2.28
C GLY A 88 -42.36 -20.39 -3.32
N ILE A 89 -42.00 -19.17 -2.91
CA ILE A 89 -41.64 -18.10 -3.84
C ILE A 89 -40.22 -18.33 -4.38
N GLU A 90 -40.14 -19.03 -5.51
CA GLU A 90 -38.97 -19.07 -6.39
C GLU A 90 -38.78 -17.70 -7.08
N GLY A 91 -38.06 -16.79 -6.45
CA GLY A 91 -37.80 -15.47 -7.03
C GLY A 91 -36.52 -14.82 -6.51
N GLY A 92 -35.38 -15.13 -7.15
CA GLY A 92 -34.13 -14.37 -7.00
C GLY A 92 -33.00 -15.09 -6.28
N ARG A 93 -32.06 -15.64 -7.07
CA ARG A 93 -30.84 -16.39 -6.68
C ARG A 93 -31.09 -17.66 -5.87
N LYS A 94 -30.75 -18.81 -6.46
CA LYS A 94 -30.65 -20.14 -5.84
C LYS A 94 -29.73 -20.12 -4.59
N LYS A 95 -30.22 -19.63 -3.45
CA LYS A 95 -29.82 -20.06 -2.10
C LYS A 95 -30.89 -21.04 -1.64
N GLY A 96 -30.87 -22.24 -2.23
CA GLY A 96 -31.94 -23.23 -2.04
C GLY A 96 -32.05 -23.73 -0.61
N LYS A 97 -33.30 -23.90 -0.12
CA LYS A 97 -33.78 -24.68 1.06
C LYS A 97 -33.00 -24.61 2.40
N SER A 98 -31.90 -23.86 2.47
CA SER A 98 -30.95 -23.87 3.58
C SER A 98 -30.88 -22.55 4.33
N ALA A 99 -31.47 -21.47 3.79
CA ALA A 99 -31.47 -20.17 4.46
C ALA A 99 -32.25 -20.20 5.80
N SER A 100 -33.36 -20.97 5.88
CA SER A 100 -34.18 -21.12 7.09
C SER A 100 -33.58 -22.02 8.17
N PHE A 101 -32.42 -22.63 7.92
CA PHE A 101 -31.69 -23.46 8.90
C PHE A 101 -30.20 -23.13 8.96
N MET A 102 -29.78 -21.95 8.49
CA MET A 102 -28.40 -21.49 8.70
C MET A 102 -28.19 -21.15 10.16
N THR A 103 -27.68 -22.11 10.92
CA THR A 103 -27.22 -21.87 12.29
C THR A 103 -26.08 -20.84 12.30
N VAL A 104 -25.91 -20.14 13.42
CA VAL A 104 -24.84 -19.16 13.62
C VAL A 104 -23.46 -19.75 13.26
N SER A 105 -23.22 -21.01 13.64
CA SER A 105 -21.97 -21.72 13.31
C SER A 105 -21.74 -21.90 11.80
N MET A 106 -22.81 -22.07 11.00
CA MET A 106 -22.69 -22.23 9.55
C MET A 106 -22.32 -20.92 8.87
N ILE A 107 -22.91 -19.80 9.32
CA ILE A 107 -22.59 -18.45 8.84
C ILE A 107 -21.13 -18.12 9.13
N TYR A 108 -20.68 -18.34 10.36
CA TYR A 108 -19.27 -18.12 10.72
C TYR A 108 -18.31 -19.02 9.96
N ARG A 109 -18.69 -20.27 9.67
CA ARG A 109 -17.86 -21.17 8.87
C ARG A 109 -17.68 -20.68 7.44
N GLU A 110 -18.75 -20.21 6.80
CA GLU A 110 -18.68 -19.65 5.44
C GLU A 110 -17.81 -18.39 5.40
N SER A 111 -18.03 -17.47 6.35
CA SER A 111 -17.22 -16.26 6.51
C SER A 111 -15.74 -16.59 6.74
N LEU A 112 -15.43 -17.54 7.62
CA LEU A 112 -14.07 -17.98 7.92
C LEU A 112 -13.39 -18.61 6.69
N ASN A 113 -14.11 -19.41 5.90
CA ASN A 113 -13.55 -19.98 4.66
C ASN A 113 -13.19 -18.90 3.65
N ASN A 114 -14.05 -17.89 3.47
CA ASN A 114 -13.79 -16.76 2.57
C ASN A 114 -12.57 -15.95 3.05
N LEU A 115 -12.48 -15.69 4.36
CA LEU A 115 -11.33 -15.02 4.96
C LEU A 115 -10.04 -15.82 4.75
N MET A 116 -10.05 -17.13 5.00
CA MET A 116 -8.86 -17.97 4.82
C MET A 116 -8.41 -18.00 3.36
N ASN A 117 -9.35 -18.08 2.40
CA ASN A 117 -9.03 -18.01 0.97
C ASN A 117 -8.35 -16.68 0.61
N MET A 118 -8.86 -15.56 1.12
CA MET A 118 -8.24 -14.25 0.92
C MET A 118 -6.83 -14.21 1.53
N LEU A 119 -6.66 -14.67 2.77
CA LEU A 119 -5.36 -14.67 3.44
C LEU A 119 -4.32 -15.52 2.70
N TYR A 120 -4.71 -16.68 2.15
CA TYR A 120 -3.80 -17.54 1.37
C TYR A 120 -3.34 -16.93 0.04
N GLN A 121 -4.08 -15.96 -0.50
CA GLN A 121 -3.71 -15.24 -1.72
C GLN A 121 -2.76 -14.06 -1.44
N THR A 122 -2.53 -13.73 -0.16
CA THR A 122 -1.68 -12.60 0.23
C THR A 122 -0.30 -13.05 0.73
N HIS A 123 0.61 -12.08 0.89
CA HIS A 123 1.91 -12.31 1.53
C HIS A 123 1.80 -12.03 3.04
N PRO A 124 1.77 -13.06 3.92
CA PRO A 124 1.52 -12.86 5.33
C PRO A 124 2.76 -12.32 6.07
N HIS A 125 2.52 -11.37 6.96
CA HIS A 125 3.50 -10.89 7.94
C HIS A 125 2.97 -11.18 9.35
N PHE A 126 3.80 -11.79 10.19
CA PHE A 126 3.38 -12.28 11.50
C PHE A 126 3.94 -11.42 12.63
N ILE A 127 3.06 -11.02 13.56
CA ILE A 127 3.42 -10.44 14.85
C ILE A 127 2.92 -11.41 15.93
N ARG A 128 3.84 -11.93 16.76
CA ARG A 128 3.50 -12.84 17.86
C ARG A 128 3.58 -12.10 19.19
N CYS A 129 2.43 -11.82 19.77
CA CYS A 129 2.33 -11.22 21.10
C CYS A 129 2.54 -12.27 22.20
N ILE A 130 3.32 -11.94 23.22
CA ILE A 130 3.62 -12.82 24.37
C ILE A 130 3.09 -12.17 25.64
N ILE A 131 2.37 -12.95 26.45
CA ILE A 131 1.83 -12.50 27.74
C ILE A 131 2.94 -12.58 28.78
N PRO A 132 3.33 -11.46 29.44
CA PRO A 132 4.45 -11.46 30.38
C PRO A 132 4.09 -12.04 31.75
N ASN A 133 2.87 -11.84 32.23
CA ASN A 133 2.38 -12.38 33.52
C ASN A 133 0.84 -12.43 33.57
N GLU A 134 0.28 -13.31 34.41
CA GLU A 134 -1.18 -13.41 34.61
C GLU A 134 -1.74 -12.36 35.58
N LYS A 135 -0.87 -11.74 36.39
CA LYS A 135 -1.26 -10.74 37.39
C LYS A 135 -1.63 -9.38 36.78
N LYS A 136 -1.47 -9.22 35.46
CA LYS A 136 -1.66 -7.96 34.72
C LYS A 136 -0.82 -6.80 35.27
N ALA A 137 0.34 -7.12 35.88
CA ALA A 137 1.24 -6.13 36.45
C ALA A 137 2.25 -5.66 35.39
N SER A 138 2.50 -4.35 35.31
CA SER A 138 3.53 -3.80 34.43
C SER A 138 4.94 -4.13 34.95
N GLY A 139 5.89 -4.38 34.05
CA GLY A 139 7.31 -4.64 34.39
C GLY A 139 7.61 -6.01 35.03
N VAL A 140 6.60 -6.82 35.30
CA VAL A 140 6.76 -8.18 35.86
C VAL A 140 6.74 -9.21 34.74
N ILE A 141 7.71 -10.12 34.72
CA ILE A 141 7.79 -11.23 33.77
C ILE A 141 7.84 -12.57 34.51
N ASP A 142 6.99 -13.50 34.10
CA ASP A 142 6.99 -14.89 34.54
C ASP A 142 7.70 -15.76 33.49
N SER A 143 8.89 -16.22 33.83
CA SER A 143 9.74 -17.00 32.92
C SER A 143 9.11 -18.34 32.52
N ALA A 144 8.39 -19.01 33.43
CA ALA A 144 7.79 -20.31 33.14
C ALA A 144 6.62 -20.17 32.16
N LEU A 145 5.80 -19.13 32.35
CA LEU A 145 4.70 -18.78 31.46
C LEU A 145 5.19 -18.39 30.06
N VAL A 146 6.23 -17.56 29.98
CA VAL A 146 6.81 -17.13 28.69
C VAL A 146 7.47 -18.30 27.97
N LEU A 147 8.21 -19.15 28.69
CA LEU A 147 8.85 -20.33 28.09
C LEU A 147 7.81 -21.27 27.44
N ASN A 148 6.73 -21.57 28.17
CA ASN A 148 5.64 -22.38 27.65
C ASN A 148 5.03 -21.77 26.36
N GLN A 149 4.78 -20.46 26.36
CA GLN A 149 4.29 -19.75 25.16
C GLN A 149 5.26 -19.84 23.97
N LEU A 150 6.57 -19.65 24.20
CA LEU A 150 7.57 -19.72 23.13
C LEU A 150 7.66 -21.11 22.50
N THR A 151 7.56 -22.15 23.32
CA THR A 151 7.53 -23.55 22.87
C THR A 151 6.24 -23.86 22.12
N CYS A 152 5.07 -23.56 22.70
CA CYS A 152 3.77 -23.83 22.08
C CYS A 152 3.53 -23.05 20.79
N ASN A 153 3.97 -21.79 20.72
CA ASN A 153 3.83 -20.96 19.51
C ASN A 153 4.83 -21.32 18.40
N GLY A 154 5.75 -22.28 18.66
CA GLY A 154 6.80 -22.69 17.72
C GLY A 154 7.76 -21.56 17.39
N VAL A 155 8.01 -20.64 18.32
CA VAL A 155 8.89 -19.49 18.08
C VAL A 155 10.33 -19.95 17.88
N LEU A 156 10.78 -20.96 18.62
CA LEU A 156 12.12 -21.51 18.49
C LEU A 156 12.33 -22.17 17.12
N GLU A 157 11.34 -22.94 16.65
CA GLU A 157 11.33 -23.55 15.33
C GLU A 157 11.29 -22.48 14.24
N GLY A 158 10.47 -21.44 14.42
CA GLY A 158 10.41 -20.29 13.53
C GLY A 158 11.76 -19.60 13.39
N ILE A 159 12.44 -19.31 14.51
CA ILE A 159 13.78 -18.71 14.51
C ILE A 159 14.79 -19.65 13.83
N ARG A 160 14.73 -20.96 14.12
CA ARG A 160 15.62 -21.96 13.51
C ARG A 160 15.46 -21.99 11.99
N ILE A 161 14.23 -21.96 11.49
CA ILE A 161 13.92 -21.90 10.06
C ILE A 161 14.38 -20.56 9.48
N CYS A 162 14.11 -19.43 10.13
CA CYS A 162 14.54 -18.11 9.65
C CYS A 162 16.08 -17.95 9.60
N ARG A 163 16.82 -18.58 10.53
CA ARG A 163 18.29 -18.57 10.55
C ARG A 163 18.90 -19.43 9.46
N LYS A 164 18.30 -20.58 9.16
CA LYS A 164 18.73 -21.48 8.07
C LYS A 164 18.24 -21.02 6.70
N GLY A 165 17.10 -20.35 6.67
CA GLY A 165 16.43 -19.90 5.48
C GLY A 165 16.95 -18.55 4.99
N PHE A 166 16.43 -18.19 3.81
CA PHE A 166 16.70 -16.91 3.16
C PHE A 166 15.36 -16.18 3.00
N PRO A 167 14.97 -15.33 3.98
CA PRO A 167 13.66 -14.69 3.99
C PRO A 167 13.50 -13.68 2.86
N ASN A 168 14.59 -13.00 2.48
CA ASN A 168 14.58 -11.99 1.43
C ASN A 168 14.83 -12.66 0.07
N ARG A 169 13.92 -12.43 -0.88
CA ARG A 169 13.94 -13.04 -2.21
C ARG A 169 13.72 -11.97 -3.25
N MET A 170 14.66 -11.80 -4.17
CA MET A 170 14.57 -10.81 -5.24
C MET A 170 14.67 -11.47 -6.60
N LEU A 171 13.94 -10.95 -7.59
CA LEU A 171 14.12 -11.34 -8.99
C LEU A 171 15.46 -10.83 -9.50
N TYR A 172 16.04 -11.54 -10.47
CA TYR A 172 17.31 -11.12 -11.09
C TYR A 172 17.19 -9.75 -11.77
N ALA A 173 16.09 -9.48 -12.49
CA ALA A 173 15.80 -8.16 -13.06
C ALA A 173 15.88 -7.03 -12.02
N ASP A 174 15.17 -7.18 -10.90
CA ASP A 174 15.13 -6.19 -9.84
C ASP A 174 16.49 -6.03 -9.17
N PHE A 175 17.18 -7.15 -8.89
CA PHE A 175 18.50 -7.14 -8.27
C PHE A 175 19.53 -6.43 -9.14
N LYS A 176 19.60 -6.78 -10.43
CA LYS A 176 20.46 -6.13 -11.42
C LYS A 176 20.19 -4.64 -11.48
N HIS A 177 18.93 -4.23 -11.69
CA HIS A 177 18.58 -2.83 -11.83
C HIS A 177 18.93 -2.02 -10.56
N ARG A 178 18.69 -2.60 -9.38
CA ARG A 178 18.90 -1.91 -8.10
C ARG A 178 20.37 -1.76 -7.73
N TYR A 179 21.16 -2.81 -7.92
CA TYR A 179 22.58 -2.85 -7.53
C TYR A 179 23.56 -2.58 -8.68
N ALA A 180 23.07 -2.23 -9.88
CA ALA A 180 23.92 -1.84 -11.02
C ALA A 180 24.89 -0.72 -10.68
N ILE A 181 24.54 0.19 -9.78
CA ILE A 181 25.42 1.29 -9.37
C ILE A 181 26.64 0.82 -8.55
N LEU A 182 26.53 -0.31 -7.87
CA LEU A 182 27.63 -0.87 -7.08
C LEU A 182 28.67 -1.52 -8.00
N ALA A 183 28.21 -2.14 -9.09
CA ALA A 183 29.03 -2.91 -10.01
C ALA A 183 28.62 -2.63 -11.47
N ALA A 184 28.98 -1.42 -11.95
CA ALA A 184 28.52 -0.91 -13.24
C ALA A 184 28.99 -1.75 -14.45
N GLU A 185 30.21 -2.28 -14.41
CA GLU A 185 30.73 -3.13 -15.50
C GLU A 185 30.04 -4.49 -15.53
N ALA A 186 29.85 -5.12 -14.37
CA ALA A 186 29.13 -6.40 -14.26
C ALA A 186 27.67 -6.28 -14.69
N ALA A 187 27.03 -5.13 -14.46
CA ALA A 187 25.63 -4.89 -14.80
C ALA A 187 25.36 -4.68 -16.31
N LYS A 188 26.39 -4.55 -17.15
CA LYS A 188 26.22 -4.34 -18.61
C LYS A 188 25.78 -5.58 -19.37
N ASP A 189 25.98 -6.77 -18.81
CA ASP A 189 25.59 -8.01 -19.49
C ASP A 189 24.06 -8.04 -19.73
N PRO A 190 23.57 -8.30 -20.96
CA PRO A 190 22.14 -8.36 -21.24
C PRO A 190 21.43 -9.48 -20.46
N ASP A 191 22.11 -10.57 -20.13
CA ASP A 191 21.54 -11.67 -19.35
C ASP A 191 21.47 -11.28 -17.86
N GLU A 192 20.25 -11.11 -17.36
CA GLU A 192 19.96 -10.70 -15.99
C GLU A 192 20.59 -11.62 -14.93
N ARG A 193 20.63 -12.93 -15.22
CA ARG A 193 21.18 -13.92 -14.28
C ARG A 193 22.69 -13.80 -14.23
N LYS A 194 23.36 -13.75 -15.38
CA LYS A 194 24.84 -13.61 -15.44
C LYS A 194 25.28 -12.28 -14.84
N ALA A 195 24.60 -11.19 -15.18
CA ALA A 195 24.84 -9.88 -14.59
C ALA A 195 24.72 -9.92 -13.06
N SER A 196 23.64 -10.52 -12.54
CA SER A 196 23.44 -10.61 -11.09
C SER A 196 24.49 -11.46 -10.38
N ILE A 197 24.94 -12.55 -11.02
CA ILE A 197 26.04 -13.40 -10.50
C ILE A 197 27.34 -12.58 -10.45
N ALA A 198 27.68 -11.89 -11.53
CA ALA A 198 28.87 -11.05 -11.60
C ALA A 198 28.83 -9.89 -10.57
N ILE A 199 27.66 -9.29 -10.34
CA ILE A 199 27.45 -8.29 -9.29
C ILE A 199 27.70 -8.91 -7.90
N THR A 200 27.13 -10.09 -7.62
CA THR A 200 27.37 -10.76 -6.32
C THR A 200 28.83 -11.17 -6.13
N ASP A 201 29.52 -11.61 -7.18
CA ASP A 201 30.93 -11.99 -7.13
C ASP A 201 31.82 -10.76 -6.86
N GLN A 202 31.52 -9.63 -7.50
CA GLN A 202 32.23 -8.37 -7.23
C GLN A 202 31.99 -7.91 -5.78
N LEU A 203 30.76 -7.97 -5.29
CA LEU A 203 30.44 -7.62 -3.90
C LEU A 203 31.13 -8.56 -2.89
N CYS A 204 31.31 -9.83 -3.24
CA CYS A 204 32.05 -10.80 -2.44
C CYS A 204 33.55 -10.45 -2.40
N ASN A 205 34.14 -10.12 -3.56
CA ASN A 205 35.54 -9.70 -3.66
C ASN A 205 35.85 -8.40 -2.89
N GLU A 206 34.89 -7.47 -2.83
CA GLU A 206 35.00 -6.25 -2.03
C GLU A 206 34.81 -6.48 -0.52
N GLY A 207 34.48 -7.70 -0.10
CA GLY A 207 34.21 -8.04 1.31
C GLY A 207 32.84 -7.56 1.81
N ASN A 208 31.98 -7.10 0.90
CA ASN A 208 30.64 -6.58 1.22
C ASN A 208 29.58 -7.69 1.34
N LEU A 209 29.92 -8.93 0.97
CA LEU A 209 29.03 -10.09 0.96
C LEU A 209 29.82 -11.38 1.22
N ASN A 210 29.27 -12.32 1.98
CA ASN A 210 29.85 -13.64 2.19
C ASN A 210 28.99 -14.75 1.55
N ASP A 211 29.59 -15.85 1.12
CA ASP A 211 28.89 -17.00 0.50
C ASP A 211 27.83 -17.67 1.38
N GLU A 212 27.89 -17.50 2.70
CA GLU A 212 26.85 -17.98 3.62
C GLU A 212 25.65 -17.04 3.73
N GLU A 213 25.78 -15.78 3.32
CA GLU A 213 24.78 -14.72 3.49
C GLU A 213 23.78 -14.67 2.35
N PHE A 214 24.14 -15.23 1.18
CA PHE A 214 23.29 -15.29 0.01
C PHE A 214 23.33 -16.68 -0.67
N LYS A 215 22.32 -16.95 -1.49
CA LYS A 215 22.30 -18.09 -2.43
C LYS A 215 21.65 -17.67 -3.74
N LEU A 216 22.18 -18.21 -4.84
CA LEU A 216 21.68 -17.99 -6.19
C LEU A 216 20.72 -19.12 -6.56
N GLY A 217 19.48 -18.78 -6.92
CA GLY A 217 18.50 -19.75 -7.41
C GLY A 217 18.37 -19.73 -8.94
N GLY A 218 17.35 -20.42 -9.45
CA GLY A 218 17.05 -20.44 -10.89
C GLY A 218 16.61 -19.08 -11.44
N SER A 219 15.70 -18.39 -10.75
CA SER A 219 15.12 -17.10 -11.17
C SER A 219 15.27 -15.97 -10.15
N LYS A 220 15.77 -16.27 -8.95
CA LYS A 220 15.80 -15.35 -7.82
C LYS A 220 17.13 -15.43 -7.07
N VAL A 221 17.51 -14.31 -6.48
CA VAL A 221 18.59 -14.21 -5.49
C VAL A 221 17.97 -14.25 -4.09
N PHE A 222 18.60 -15.02 -3.21
CA PHE A 222 18.13 -15.27 -1.85
C PHE A 222 19.13 -14.68 -0.86
N PHE A 223 18.64 -13.89 0.10
CA PHE A 223 19.47 -13.25 1.13
C PHE A 223 18.99 -13.61 2.53
N LYS A 224 19.95 -13.72 3.46
CA LYS A 224 19.65 -13.76 4.90
C LYS A 224 19.05 -12.41 5.36
N ALA A 225 18.44 -12.44 6.55
CA ALA A 225 17.93 -11.23 7.16
C ALA A 225 19.05 -10.21 7.42
N GLY A 226 18.78 -8.92 7.24
CA GLY A 226 19.74 -7.82 7.47
C GLY A 226 20.71 -7.53 6.32
N ILE A 227 21.01 -8.51 5.45
CA ILE A 227 21.97 -8.33 4.35
C ILE A 227 21.49 -7.31 3.33
N LEU A 228 20.21 -7.35 2.98
CA LEU A 228 19.64 -6.39 2.02
C LEU A 228 19.74 -4.95 2.53
N ALA A 229 19.52 -4.73 3.84
CA ALA A 229 19.68 -3.41 4.45
C ALA A 229 21.13 -2.91 4.33
N ARG A 230 22.10 -3.78 4.63
CA ARG A 230 23.53 -3.45 4.45
C ARG A 230 23.87 -3.08 3.01
N LEU A 231 23.32 -3.81 2.02
CA LEU A 231 23.53 -3.48 0.61
C LEU A 231 22.87 -2.16 0.20
N GLU A 232 21.68 -1.84 0.75
CA GLU A 232 21.05 -0.53 0.53
C GLU A 232 21.88 0.61 1.15
N ASP A 233 22.46 0.43 2.34
CA ASP A 233 23.32 1.45 2.96
C ASP A 233 24.55 1.76 2.09
N ILE A 234 25.20 0.74 1.54
CA ILE A 234 26.36 0.89 0.63
C ILE A 234 25.93 1.59 -0.67
N ARG A 235 24.77 1.20 -1.20
CA ARG A 235 24.18 1.81 -2.39
C ARG A 235 23.86 3.28 -2.18
N ASP A 236 23.27 3.63 -1.05
CA ASP A 236 22.92 5.00 -0.70
C ASP A 236 24.16 5.88 -0.56
N GLU A 237 25.26 5.35 -0.04
CA GLU A 237 26.51 6.10 0.04
C GLU A 237 27.10 6.39 -1.34
N LYS A 238 27.05 5.42 -2.28
CA LYS A 238 27.45 5.67 -3.68
C LYS A 238 26.52 6.66 -4.37
N LEU A 239 25.20 6.53 -4.16
CA LEU A 239 24.20 7.47 -4.70
C LEU A 239 24.40 8.88 -4.17
N ARG A 240 24.77 9.05 -2.90
CA ARG A 240 25.06 10.35 -2.28
C ARG A 240 26.16 11.08 -3.03
N VAL A 241 27.25 10.39 -3.38
CA VAL A 241 28.37 10.99 -4.13
C VAL A 241 27.91 11.42 -5.53
N VAL A 242 27.26 10.53 -6.28
CA VAL A 242 26.75 10.81 -7.63
C VAL A 242 25.76 11.97 -7.64
N MET A 243 24.84 11.99 -6.67
CA MET A 243 23.85 13.06 -6.54
C MET A 243 24.51 14.40 -6.19
N THR A 244 25.54 14.38 -5.35
CA THR A 244 26.29 15.61 -5.00
C THR A 244 27.00 16.18 -6.23
N ASP A 245 27.60 15.33 -7.07
CA ASP A 245 28.23 15.76 -8.33
C ASP A 245 27.21 16.30 -9.33
N PHE A 246 26.03 15.70 -9.43
CA PHE A 246 24.95 16.21 -10.27
C PHE A 246 24.46 17.58 -9.78
N GLN A 247 24.24 17.71 -8.47
CA GLN A 247 23.84 18.97 -7.85
C GLN A 247 24.88 20.07 -8.03
N SER A 248 26.18 19.74 -7.93
CA SER A 248 27.26 20.72 -8.12
C SER A 248 27.26 21.28 -9.54
N ARG A 249 27.04 20.44 -10.56
CA ARG A 249 26.91 20.86 -11.97
C ARG A 249 25.69 21.75 -12.19
N ILE A 250 24.52 21.41 -11.63
CA ILE A 250 23.32 22.24 -11.73
C ILE A 250 23.56 23.61 -11.10
N ARG A 251 24.12 23.65 -9.88
CA ARG A 251 24.42 24.91 -9.18
C ARG A 251 25.44 25.75 -9.97
N GLY A 252 26.45 25.12 -10.56
CA GLY A 252 27.40 25.79 -11.45
C GLY A 252 26.72 26.41 -12.66
N TYR A 253 25.85 25.66 -13.35
CA TYR A 253 25.09 26.15 -14.50
C TYR A 253 24.18 27.33 -14.14
N LEU A 254 23.43 27.22 -13.04
CA LEU A 254 22.58 28.32 -12.56
C LEU A 254 23.40 29.57 -12.20
N GLY A 255 24.59 29.38 -11.60
CA GLY A 255 25.52 30.47 -11.32
C GLY A 255 25.99 31.20 -12.58
N LEU A 256 26.27 30.46 -13.67
CA LEU A 256 26.64 31.06 -14.96
C LEU A 256 25.48 31.84 -15.59
N CYS A 257 24.27 31.30 -15.56
CA CYS A 257 23.06 32.00 -16.02
C CYS A 257 22.83 33.32 -15.26
N GLU A 258 22.96 33.28 -13.94
CA GLU A 258 22.83 34.44 -13.07
C GLU A 258 23.93 35.48 -13.33
N CYS A 259 25.17 35.03 -13.54
CA CYS A 259 26.28 35.91 -13.90
C CYS A 259 26.03 36.63 -15.23
N LYS A 260 25.60 35.89 -16.27
CA LYS A 260 25.23 36.46 -17.57
C LYS A 260 24.12 37.50 -17.43
N ARG A 261 23.10 37.20 -16.64
CA ARG A 261 21.99 38.12 -16.33
C ARG A 261 22.51 39.41 -15.66
N ARG A 262 23.40 39.31 -14.68
CA ARG A 262 24.00 40.47 -13.99
C ARG A 262 24.87 41.31 -14.91
N ILE A 263 25.65 40.68 -15.79
CA ILE A 263 26.45 41.40 -16.80
C ILE A 263 25.53 42.18 -17.75
N GLN A 264 24.48 41.54 -18.26
CA GLN A 264 23.48 42.21 -19.11
C GLN A 264 22.78 43.37 -18.37
N GLN A 265 22.42 43.19 -17.10
CA GLN A 265 21.85 44.25 -16.28
C GLN A 265 22.81 45.42 -16.08
N LYS A 266 24.10 45.16 -15.85
CA LYS A 266 25.11 46.21 -15.73
C LYS A 266 25.25 47.01 -17.02
N THR A 267 25.31 46.35 -18.17
CA THR A 267 25.34 47.01 -19.49
C THR A 267 24.06 47.80 -19.74
N GLY A 268 22.89 47.22 -19.47
CA GLY A 268 21.59 47.88 -19.59
C GLY A 268 21.47 49.12 -18.71
N LEU A 269 21.96 49.06 -17.46
CA LEU A 269 21.97 50.18 -16.52
C LEU A 269 22.75 51.37 -17.09
N LEU A 270 23.93 51.13 -17.66
CA LEU A 270 24.74 52.18 -18.27
C LEU A 270 24.04 52.84 -19.47
N ILE A 271 23.38 52.03 -20.31
CA ILE A 271 22.60 52.51 -21.46
C ILE A 271 21.41 53.36 -20.98
N VAL A 272 20.67 52.89 -19.97
CA VAL A 272 19.54 53.64 -19.39
C VAL A 272 20.01 54.97 -18.81
N GLN A 273 21.09 54.98 -18.02
CA GLN A 273 21.66 56.21 -17.47
C GLN A 273 22.04 57.21 -18.57
N ARG A 274 22.70 56.74 -19.64
CA ARG A 274 23.04 57.57 -20.80
C ARG A 274 21.78 58.10 -21.50
N ASN A 275 20.79 57.25 -21.75
CA ASN A 275 19.55 57.63 -22.44
C ASN A 275 18.71 58.61 -21.61
N VAL A 276 18.65 58.45 -20.28
CA VAL A 276 17.96 59.41 -19.40
C VAL A 276 18.64 60.77 -19.47
N ARG A 277 19.98 60.84 -19.42
CA ARG A 277 20.70 62.11 -19.60
C ARG A 277 20.43 62.73 -20.97
N ALA A 278 20.46 61.94 -22.04
CA ALA A 278 20.14 62.41 -23.38
C ALA A 278 18.68 62.89 -23.49
N TRP A 279 17.73 62.18 -22.86
CA TRP A 279 16.32 62.56 -22.80
C TRP A 279 16.10 63.89 -22.08
N CYS A 280 16.82 64.14 -20.97
CA CYS A 280 16.77 65.43 -20.28
C CYS A 280 17.11 66.60 -21.20
N THR A 281 18.00 66.40 -22.18
CA THR A 281 18.34 67.39 -23.23
C THR A 281 17.34 67.39 -24.39
N LEU A 282 16.96 66.21 -24.91
CA LEU A 282 16.04 66.05 -26.04
C LEU A 282 14.63 66.57 -25.76
N ARG A 283 14.12 66.38 -24.53
CA ARG A 283 12.76 66.83 -24.17
C ARG A 283 12.58 68.34 -24.28
N THR A 284 13.67 69.10 -24.11
CA THR A 284 13.66 70.56 -24.23
C THR A 284 13.94 71.05 -25.65
N TRP A 285 14.37 70.17 -26.55
CA TRP A 285 14.73 70.53 -27.93
C TRP A 285 13.49 70.70 -28.82
N GLU A 286 13.38 71.86 -29.48
CA GLU A 286 12.17 72.26 -30.22
C GLU A 286 11.82 71.34 -31.39
N TRP A 287 12.81 70.87 -32.18
CA TRP A 287 12.57 69.92 -33.27
C TRP A 287 12.00 68.59 -32.79
N PHE A 288 12.44 68.11 -31.61
CA PHE A 288 11.94 66.87 -31.05
C PHE A 288 10.49 66.99 -30.54
N LYS A 289 10.13 68.16 -29.98
CA LYS A 289 8.73 68.47 -29.59
C LYS A 289 7.79 68.46 -30.81
N LEU A 290 8.23 69.02 -31.94
CA LEU A 290 7.47 68.99 -33.19
C LEU A 290 7.23 67.54 -33.67
N TYR A 291 8.30 66.74 -33.72
CA TYR A 291 8.22 65.33 -34.11
C TYR A 291 7.26 64.52 -33.21
N GLY A 292 7.33 64.74 -31.88
CA GLY A 292 6.45 64.07 -30.92
C GLY A 292 4.97 64.39 -31.10
N ARG A 293 4.62 65.58 -31.61
CA ARG A 293 3.22 65.96 -31.93
C ARG A 293 2.76 65.39 -33.26
N VAL A 294 3.64 65.33 -34.26
CA VAL A 294 3.28 64.90 -35.63
C VAL A 294 3.21 63.37 -35.74
N LYS A 295 4.11 62.63 -35.07
CA LYS A 295 4.20 61.16 -35.20
C LYS A 295 2.90 60.39 -34.85
N PRO A 296 2.16 60.70 -33.77
CA PRO A 296 0.92 60.00 -33.44
C PRO A 296 -0.21 60.22 -34.45
N MET A 297 -0.15 61.32 -35.22
CA MET A 297 -1.14 61.64 -36.26
C MET A 297 -0.94 60.79 -37.53
N LEU A 298 0.24 60.17 -37.68
CA LEU A 298 0.57 59.25 -38.76
C LEU A 298 0.18 57.82 -38.33
N LYS A 299 -1.04 57.41 -38.68
CA LYS A 299 -1.58 56.05 -38.38
C LYS A 299 -1.11 54.95 -39.34
N ALA A 300 -0.37 55.29 -40.38
CA ALA A 300 0.07 54.34 -41.40
C ALA A 300 1.10 53.35 -40.83
N GLY A 301 0.82 52.04 -40.95
CA GLY A 301 1.77 50.94 -40.61
C GLY A 301 1.53 50.20 -39.29
N LYS A 302 0.77 50.77 -38.32
CA LYS A 302 0.46 50.06 -37.05
C LYS A 302 -0.58 48.95 -37.21
N VAL A 303 -1.58 49.16 -38.06
CA VAL A 303 -2.65 48.19 -38.29
C VAL A 303 -2.12 46.91 -38.92
N THR A 304 -1.19 47.02 -39.86
CA THR A 304 -0.55 45.86 -40.50
C THR A 304 0.27 45.03 -39.51
N GLU A 305 1.03 45.67 -38.61
CA GLU A 305 1.82 44.99 -37.59
C GLU A 305 0.93 44.28 -36.54
N GLU A 306 -0.20 44.90 -36.17
CA GLU A 306 -1.17 44.28 -35.26
C GLU A 306 -1.90 43.10 -35.91
N MET A 307 -2.27 43.21 -37.19
CA MET A 307 -2.90 42.11 -37.92
C MET A 307 -1.95 40.92 -38.12
N GLU A 308 -0.66 41.16 -38.37
CA GLU A 308 0.35 40.09 -38.43
C GLU A 308 0.50 39.37 -37.08
N LYS A 309 0.53 40.10 -35.96
CA LYS A 309 0.59 39.49 -34.62
C LYS A 309 -0.65 38.67 -34.29
N LEU A 310 -1.85 39.16 -34.64
CA LEU A 310 -3.08 38.41 -34.45
C LEU A 310 -3.10 37.13 -35.29
N SER A 311 -2.67 37.22 -36.55
CA SER A 311 -2.63 36.07 -37.46
C SER A 311 -1.71 34.97 -36.93
N GLU A 312 -0.54 35.33 -36.39
CA GLU A 312 0.38 34.35 -35.80
C GLU A 312 -0.21 33.71 -34.53
N GLN A 313 -0.87 34.50 -33.67
CA GLN A 313 -1.51 33.97 -32.46
C GLN A 313 -2.64 32.98 -32.78
N ILE A 314 -3.48 33.28 -33.77
CA ILE A 314 -4.55 32.39 -34.22
C ILE A 314 -3.95 31.05 -34.68
N LYS A 315 -2.88 31.11 -35.48
CA LYS A 315 -2.21 29.92 -36.00
C LYS A 315 -1.63 29.04 -34.90
N VAL A 316 -1.02 29.62 -33.87
CA VAL A 316 -0.50 28.86 -32.72
C VAL A 316 -1.64 28.22 -31.92
N LEU A 317 -2.74 28.95 -31.71
CA LEU A 317 -3.90 28.43 -30.98
C LEU A 317 -4.59 27.29 -31.72
N GLU A 318 -4.77 27.39 -33.04
CA GLU A 318 -5.34 26.33 -33.87
C GLU A 318 -4.49 25.05 -33.82
N GLN A 319 -3.15 25.18 -33.91
CA GLN A 319 -2.24 24.03 -33.81
C GLN A 319 -2.28 23.38 -32.42
N SER A 320 -2.33 24.19 -31.37
CA SER A 320 -2.45 23.68 -29.99
C SER A 320 -3.78 22.96 -29.80
N LEU A 321 -4.88 23.54 -30.28
CA LEU A 321 -6.22 22.97 -30.15
C LEU A 321 -6.30 21.62 -30.88
N GLN A 322 -5.80 21.54 -32.11
CA GLN A 322 -5.80 20.31 -32.89
C GLN A 322 -5.00 19.20 -32.22
N LYS A 323 -3.86 19.53 -31.61
CA LYS A 323 -3.03 18.58 -30.87
C LYS A 323 -3.74 18.05 -29.62
N GLU A 324 -4.34 18.93 -28.83
CA GLU A 324 -5.05 18.54 -27.61
C GLU A 324 -6.31 17.72 -27.91
N GLU A 325 -7.07 18.07 -28.96
CA GLU A 325 -8.21 17.28 -29.40
C GLU A 325 -7.83 15.89 -29.90
N GLY A 326 -6.68 15.76 -30.58
CA GLY A 326 -6.11 14.47 -30.98
C GLY A 326 -5.77 13.60 -29.77
N ASN A 327 -4.98 14.16 -28.84
CA ASN A 327 -4.60 13.47 -27.60
C ASN A 327 -5.81 13.03 -26.78
N ARG A 328 -6.84 13.88 -26.67
CA ARG A 328 -8.08 13.55 -25.95
C ARG A 328 -8.78 12.34 -26.57
N LYS A 329 -8.92 12.31 -27.90
CA LYS A 329 -9.59 11.20 -28.61
C LYS A 329 -8.82 9.89 -28.46
N GLU A 330 -7.49 9.93 -28.53
CA GLU A 330 -6.64 8.75 -28.31
C GLU A 330 -6.79 8.19 -26.89
N LEU A 331 -6.82 9.06 -25.88
CA LEU A 331 -7.02 8.67 -24.48
C LEU A 331 -8.43 8.11 -24.24
N GLU A 332 -9.46 8.71 -24.82
CA GLU A 332 -10.84 8.21 -24.73
C GLU A 332 -10.98 6.81 -25.32
N GLN A 333 -10.27 6.50 -26.41
CA GLN A 333 -10.28 5.16 -26.99
C GLN A 333 -9.57 4.12 -26.12
N GLN A 334 -8.55 4.51 -25.34
CA GLN A 334 -7.83 3.60 -24.44
C GLN A 334 -8.62 3.22 -23.18
N VAL A 335 -9.56 4.06 -22.73
CA VAL A 335 -10.37 3.82 -21.52
C VAL A 335 -11.60 2.95 -21.76
N ILE A 336 -11.99 2.74 -23.03
CA ILE A 336 -13.18 1.96 -23.42
C ILE A 336 -12.91 0.44 -23.47
N PHE A 337 -11.66 0.01 -23.30
CA PHE A 337 -11.27 -1.39 -23.09
C PHE A 337 -10.95 -1.65 -21.62
#